data_AF-A0A7Z7CLD9-F1
#
_entry.id   AF-A0A7Z7CLD9-F1
#
_cell.length_a   1.000
_cell.length_b   1.000
_cell.length_c   1.000
_cell.angle_alpha   90.00
_cell.angle_beta   90.00
_cell.angle_gamma   90.00
#
_symmetry.space_group_name_H-M   'P 1'
#
loop_
_entity.id
_entity.type
_entity.pdbx_description
1 polymer ?
#
loop_
_entity_poly.entity_id
_entity_poly.type
_entity_poly.pdbx_seq_one_letter_code
_entity_poly.pdbx_strand_id
1 'polypeptide(L)'
;MKKIALFTMVFALVAVLSACGDTKENSSSQASQTETKQKEIEAENQKLKEEAEALKKELAEKEASEVETAATEVNTETQEPETKSAVTAEMMSVVVPNLVEGGAVDQKTYDYLVKHADLFPAVTAETKKAATKEVDSKITSKHLFKNITPYLDKMVKVTGTVVQVQEEETDFGTVASIHIMDESGNSLIGYYNNSTGDILDGDDVTMRGVPTAVYSFDNISGGTTNAIMLAVSTVQKVQ
;
A
#
# COMPACT_ATOMS: atom_id res chain seq x y z
N MET A 1 -14.99 -17.19 13.83
CA MET A 1 -14.85 -16.32 15.02
C MET A 1 -13.48 -15.65 15.02
N LYS A 2 -13.33 -14.45 14.43
CA LYS A 2 -12.14 -13.60 14.62
C LYS A 2 -12.48 -12.56 15.68
N LYS A 3 -11.63 -12.40 16.69
CA LYS A 3 -11.74 -11.31 17.68
C LYS A 3 -10.98 -10.11 17.14
N ILE A 4 -11.65 -8.97 16.96
CA ILE A 4 -10.98 -7.69 16.69
C ILE A 4 -10.73 -7.05 18.06
N ALA A 5 -9.46 -6.87 18.40
CA ALA A 5 -9.04 -6.16 19.60
C ALA A 5 -8.56 -4.77 19.19
N LEU A 6 -9.44 -3.77 19.30
CA LEU A 6 -9.10 -2.38 19.03
C LEU A 6 -8.44 -1.77 20.27
N PHE A 7 -7.12 -1.59 20.24
CA PHE A 7 -6.36 -0.90 21.30
C PHE A 7 -6.23 0.58 20.96
N THR A 8 -7.17 1.41 21.41
CA THR A 8 -7.01 2.87 21.39
C THR A 8 -6.45 3.37 22.72
N MET A 9 -5.17 3.75 22.69
CA MET A 9 -4.41 4.23 23.84
C MET A 9 -4.82 5.65 24.22
N VAL A 10 -5.67 5.80 25.24
CA VAL A 10 -6.03 7.13 25.78
C VAL A 10 -4.88 7.67 26.64
N PHE A 11 -4.06 8.53 26.05
CA PHE A 11 -3.09 9.33 26.82
C PHE A 11 -3.81 10.49 27.54
N ALA A 12 -4.34 10.20 28.73
CA ALA A 12 -4.75 11.24 29.67
C ALA A 12 -3.54 11.65 30.53
N LEU A 13 -2.95 12.83 30.25
CA LEU A 13 -1.91 13.40 31.10
C LEU A 13 -2.05 14.93 31.23
N VAL A 14 -2.82 15.37 32.22
CA VAL A 14 -2.67 16.70 32.82
C VAL A 14 -2.51 16.52 34.31
N ALA A 15 -1.27 16.49 34.78
CA ALA A 15 -0.95 16.39 36.19
C ALA A 15 -1.18 17.75 36.88
N VAL A 16 -2.12 17.80 37.81
CA VAL A 16 -2.32 18.97 38.68
C VAL A 16 -1.25 18.94 39.78
N LEU A 17 -0.24 19.80 39.67
CA LEU A 17 0.76 20.00 40.72
C LEU A 17 0.22 20.92 41.82
N SER A 18 -0.23 20.32 42.92
CA SER A 18 -0.46 21.00 44.19
C SER A 18 0.77 20.91 45.07
N ALA A 19 1.47 22.02 45.30
CA ALA A 19 2.53 22.13 46.30
C ALA A 19 2.46 23.49 47.00
N CYS A 20 2.24 23.48 48.32
CA CYS A 20 2.23 24.67 49.16
C CYS A 20 3.65 25.11 49.54
N GLY A 21 3.86 26.41 49.76
CA GLY A 21 5.10 26.95 50.36
C GLY A 21 4.99 28.44 50.66
N ASP A 22 4.96 28.80 51.94
CA ASP A 22 4.87 30.17 52.46
C ASP A 22 5.88 31.17 51.86
N THR A 23 5.44 32.41 51.60
CA THR A 23 6.04 33.65 52.14
C THR A 23 5.08 34.83 51.97
N LYS A 24 5.04 35.72 52.97
CA LYS A 24 4.21 36.94 53.00
C LYS A 24 4.72 38.01 52.01
N GLU A 25 3.83 38.69 51.28
CA GLU A 25 3.48 40.11 51.52
C GLU A 25 2.55 40.73 50.44
N ASN A 26 1.81 41.76 50.88
CA ASN A 26 1.18 42.87 50.14
C ASN A 26 0.13 42.67 49.02
N SER A 27 -1.11 43.01 49.41
CA SER A 27 -1.95 44.08 48.83
C SER A 27 -2.46 44.01 47.37
N SER A 28 -3.73 43.59 47.25
CA SER A 28 -4.80 44.30 46.51
C SER A 28 -4.53 44.76 45.06
N SER A 29 -5.00 43.99 44.06
CA SER A 29 -5.63 44.54 42.82
C SER A 29 -6.06 43.49 41.76
N GLN A 30 -6.47 42.26 42.12
CA GLN A 30 -6.75 41.24 41.08
C GLN A 30 -7.90 40.25 41.36
N ALA A 31 -9.03 40.75 41.89
CA ALA A 31 -10.24 39.93 42.10
C ALA A 31 -11.27 39.97 40.96
N SER A 32 -11.08 40.80 39.91
CA SER A 32 -12.13 41.11 38.91
C SER A 32 -11.85 40.65 37.47
N GLN A 33 -10.83 39.82 37.24
CA GLN A 33 -10.49 39.32 35.89
C GLN A 33 -10.47 37.79 35.75
N THR A 34 -10.59 37.05 36.86
CA THR A 34 -10.54 35.57 36.85
C THR A 34 -11.91 34.95 36.56
N GLU A 35 -12.99 35.53 37.11
CA GLU A 35 -14.36 34.99 36.94
C GLU A 35 -14.89 35.07 35.51
N THR A 36 -14.48 36.08 34.73
CA THR A 36 -14.93 36.26 33.34
C THR A 36 -14.36 35.16 32.43
N LYS A 37 -13.05 34.91 32.51
CA LYS A 37 -12.37 33.87 31.70
C LYS A 37 -12.85 32.47 32.04
N GLN A 38 -13.18 32.21 33.31
CA GLN A 38 -13.64 30.89 33.72
C GLN A 38 -15.02 30.55 33.14
N LYS A 39 -15.92 31.55 33.02
CA LYS A 39 -17.23 31.39 32.35
C LYS A 39 -17.12 31.25 30.83
N GLU A 40 -16.18 31.93 30.18
CA GLU A 40 -15.93 31.74 28.74
C GLU A 40 -15.44 30.31 28.44
N ILE A 41 -14.50 29.78 29.24
CA ILE A 41 -14.00 28.41 29.10
C ILE A 41 -15.08 27.36 29.36
N GLU A 42 -15.99 27.57 30.32
CA GLU A 42 -17.13 26.66 30.54
C GLU A 42 -18.11 26.67 29.37
N ALA A 43 -18.42 27.83 28.80
CA ALA A 43 -19.29 27.96 27.63
C ALA A 43 -18.70 27.31 26.36
N GLU A 44 -17.39 27.47 26.12
CA GLU A 44 -16.69 26.85 24.99
C GLU A 44 -16.66 25.31 25.12
N ASN A 45 -16.37 24.78 26.31
CA ASN A 45 -16.41 23.35 26.58
C ASN A 45 -17.82 22.73 26.47
N GLN A 46 -18.87 23.50 26.73
CA GLN A 46 -20.24 23.04 26.54
C GLN A 46 -20.60 22.97 25.06
N LYS A 47 -20.25 24.00 24.27
CA LYS A 47 -20.45 24.02 22.82
C LYS A 47 -19.72 22.87 22.10
N LEU A 48 -18.47 22.58 22.49
CA LEU A 48 -17.69 21.48 21.94
C LEU A 48 -18.29 20.10 22.24
N LYS A 49 -19.02 19.93 23.36
CA LYS A 49 -19.74 18.69 23.66
C LYS A 49 -20.96 18.51 22.76
N GLU A 50 -21.73 19.58 22.55
CA GLU A 50 -22.92 19.56 21.69
C GLU A 50 -22.53 19.25 20.23
N GLU A 51 -21.42 19.83 19.74
CA GLU A 51 -20.87 19.55 18.40
C GLU A 51 -20.35 18.11 18.26
N ALA A 52 -19.70 17.57 19.30
CA ALA A 52 -19.26 16.18 19.33
C ALA A 52 -20.42 15.16 19.41
N GLU A 53 -21.53 15.50 20.05
CA GLU A 53 -22.75 14.66 20.05
C GLU A 53 -23.50 14.73 18.71
N ALA A 54 -23.54 15.90 18.06
CA ALA A 54 -24.08 16.04 16.72
C ALA A 54 -23.28 15.20 15.68
N LEU A 55 -21.95 15.28 15.70
CA LEU A 55 -21.09 14.48 14.83
C LEU A 55 -21.23 12.96 15.06
N LYS A 56 -21.38 12.53 16.33
CA LYS A 56 -21.66 11.12 16.64
C LYS A 56 -23.01 10.65 16.10
N LYS A 57 -24.03 11.52 16.10
CA LYS A 57 -25.34 11.21 15.52
C LYS A 57 -25.29 11.12 14.00
N GLU A 58 -24.55 12.02 13.34
CA GLU A 58 -24.34 11.96 11.88
C GLU A 58 -23.57 10.70 11.45
N LEU A 59 -22.53 10.31 12.21
CA LEU A 59 -21.81 9.05 12.00
C LEU A 59 -22.73 7.83 12.16
N ALA A 60 -23.55 7.78 13.21
CA ALA A 60 -24.49 6.69 13.43
C ALA A 60 -25.61 6.63 12.36
N GLU A 61 -26.04 7.78 11.81
CA GLU A 61 -27.01 7.82 10.71
C GLU A 61 -26.39 7.42 9.36
N LYS A 62 -25.08 7.66 9.14
CA LYS A 62 -24.34 7.14 7.97
C LYS A 62 -24.11 5.63 8.05
N GLU A 63 -23.63 5.12 9.18
CA GLU A 63 -23.44 3.68 9.43
C GLU A 63 -24.77 2.89 9.32
N ALA A 64 -25.92 3.52 9.57
CA ALA A 64 -27.23 2.90 9.41
C ALA A 64 -27.71 2.80 7.94
N SER A 65 -27.11 3.54 6.99
CA SER A 65 -27.54 3.54 5.58
C SER A 65 -26.81 2.52 4.69
N GLU A 66 -25.67 1.97 5.12
CA GLU A 66 -24.85 1.03 4.34
C GLU A 66 -25.18 -0.45 4.60
N VAL A 67 -26.13 -0.76 5.52
CA VAL A 67 -26.42 -2.12 5.97
C VAL A 67 -27.54 -2.82 5.16
N GLU A 68 -28.29 -2.11 4.31
CA GLU A 68 -29.54 -2.62 3.71
C GLU A 68 -29.41 -3.24 2.29
N THR A 69 -28.22 -3.69 1.88
CA THR A 69 -28.03 -4.42 0.59
C THR A 69 -27.28 -5.75 0.71
N ALA A 70 -27.34 -6.41 1.88
CA ALA A 70 -26.64 -7.67 2.16
C ALA A 70 -27.55 -8.86 2.58
N ALA A 71 -28.62 -9.12 1.81
CA ALA A 71 -29.37 -10.38 1.70
C ALA A 71 -30.14 -10.31 0.36
N THR A 72 -30.26 -11.30 -0.52
CA THR A 72 -30.33 -12.78 -0.43
C THR A 72 -29.91 -13.30 -1.84
N GLU A 73 -29.57 -14.56 -2.15
CA GLU A 73 -29.82 -15.86 -1.52
C GLU A 73 -28.58 -16.77 -1.51
N VAL A 74 -28.74 -18.00 -1.01
CA VAL A 74 -27.85 -19.15 -1.24
C VAL A 74 -28.58 -20.10 -2.20
N ASN A 75 -27.98 -20.45 -3.34
CA ASN A 75 -28.41 -21.61 -4.11
C ASN A 75 -27.22 -22.54 -4.39
N THR A 76 -27.49 -23.84 -4.39
CA THR A 76 -26.47 -24.89 -4.35
C THR A 76 -26.34 -25.52 -5.72
N GLU A 77 -25.35 -25.11 -6.52
CA GLU A 77 -25.02 -25.79 -7.78
C GLU A 77 -23.55 -26.18 -7.85
N THR A 78 -23.35 -27.49 -8.04
CA THR A 78 -22.20 -28.24 -8.56
C THR A 78 -20.87 -27.50 -8.73
N GLN A 79 -19.87 -27.88 -7.91
CA GLN A 79 -18.47 -27.47 -8.08
C GLN A 79 -17.85 -28.09 -9.35
N GLU A 80 -17.71 -27.27 -10.40
CA GLU A 80 -16.64 -27.39 -11.40
C GLU A 80 -15.39 -26.62 -10.91
N PRO A 81 -14.17 -26.91 -11.44
CA PRO A 81 -12.95 -26.76 -10.66
C PRO A 81 -12.47 -25.30 -10.48
N GLU A 82 -12.27 -24.94 -9.21
CA GLU A 82 -11.42 -23.86 -8.65
C GLU A 82 -10.68 -23.00 -9.70
N THR A 83 -11.31 -21.92 -10.16
CA THR A 83 -10.59 -20.82 -10.82
C THR A 83 -9.65 -20.18 -9.80
N LYS A 84 -8.36 -20.50 -9.88
CA LYS A 84 -7.30 -19.84 -9.09
C LYS A 84 -7.44 -18.33 -9.25
N SER A 85 -7.73 -17.62 -8.16
CA SER A 85 -7.94 -16.18 -8.19
C SER A 85 -6.69 -15.48 -8.76
N ALA A 86 -6.88 -14.66 -9.79
CA ALA A 86 -5.83 -13.92 -10.46
C ALA A 86 -5.42 -12.66 -9.67
N VAL A 87 -5.17 -12.81 -8.37
CA VAL A 87 -4.98 -11.70 -7.41
C VAL A 87 -3.98 -10.66 -7.90
N THR A 88 -2.87 -11.10 -8.52
CA THR A 88 -1.85 -10.17 -9.07
C THR A 88 -2.36 -9.38 -10.28
N ALA A 89 -3.27 -9.93 -11.10
CA ALA A 89 -3.89 -9.19 -12.20
C ALA A 89 -4.78 -8.06 -11.66
N GLU A 90 -5.64 -8.37 -10.69
CA GLU A 90 -6.50 -7.37 -10.02
C GLU A 90 -5.69 -6.30 -9.28
N MET A 91 -4.64 -6.71 -8.56
CA MET A 91 -3.71 -5.81 -7.91
C MET A 91 -3.09 -4.83 -8.91
N MET A 92 -2.60 -5.30 -10.08
CA MET A 92 -2.05 -4.40 -11.09
C MET A 92 -3.12 -3.48 -11.71
N SER A 93 -4.36 -3.95 -11.87
CA SER A 93 -5.49 -3.13 -12.32
C SER A 93 -5.83 -1.98 -11.35
N VAL A 94 -5.43 -2.08 -10.08
CA VAL A 94 -5.51 -0.97 -9.10
C VAL A 94 -4.21 -0.15 -9.09
N VAL A 95 -3.03 -0.80 -9.12
CA VAL A 95 -1.73 -0.11 -9.03
C VAL A 95 -1.44 0.78 -10.23
N VAL A 96 -1.67 0.30 -11.47
CA VAL A 96 -1.31 1.06 -12.67
C VAL A 96 -2.10 2.39 -12.79
N PRO A 97 -3.44 2.43 -12.68
CA PRO A 97 -4.17 3.70 -12.82
C PRO A 97 -3.89 4.72 -11.70
N ASN A 98 -3.48 4.26 -10.51
CA ASN A 98 -3.15 5.14 -9.38
C ASN A 98 -1.75 5.77 -9.50
N LEU A 99 -0.83 5.17 -10.27
CA LEU A 99 0.55 5.62 -10.41
C LEU A 99 0.90 6.15 -11.81
N VAL A 100 0.03 5.92 -12.79
CA VAL A 100 0.21 6.33 -14.19
C VAL A 100 -1.04 7.09 -14.61
N GLU A 101 -0.91 8.40 -14.87
CA GLU A 101 -2.03 9.24 -15.26
C GLU A 101 -2.68 8.73 -16.56
N GLY A 102 -3.96 8.36 -16.49
CA GLY A 102 -4.69 7.75 -17.59
C GLY A 102 -4.21 6.33 -17.97
N GLY A 103 -3.36 5.72 -17.15
CA GLY A 103 -2.84 4.38 -17.36
C GLY A 103 -3.84 3.28 -17.01
N ALA A 104 -3.68 2.14 -17.68
CA ALA A 104 -4.36 0.90 -17.37
C ALA A 104 -3.43 -0.28 -17.71
N VAL A 105 -3.69 -1.45 -17.13
CA VAL A 105 -2.99 -2.69 -17.53
C VAL A 105 -3.44 -3.05 -18.95
N ASP A 106 -2.50 -3.27 -19.88
CA ASP A 106 -2.82 -3.75 -21.22
C ASP A 106 -3.43 -5.16 -21.15
N GLN A 107 -4.44 -5.43 -21.97
CA GLN A 107 -5.15 -6.72 -21.98
C GLN A 107 -4.19 -7.91 -22.13
N LYS A 108 -3.10 -7.78 -22.88
CA LYS A 108 -2.07 -8.83 -23.02
C LYS A 108 -1.40 -9.17 -21.69
N THR A 109 -1.08 -8.16 -20.89
CA THR A 109 -0.49 -8.34 -19.57
C THR A 109 -1.51 -8.97 -18.63
N TYR A 110 -2.74 -8.45 -18.62
CA TYR A 110 -3.83 -9.00 -17.80
C TYR A 110 -4.12 -10.47 -18.12
N ASP A 111 -4.31 -10.81 -19.40
CA ASP A 111 -4.54 -12.18 -19.88
C ASP A 111 -3.39 -13.11 -19.52
N TYR A 112 -2.14 -12.65 -19.59
CA TYR A 112 -0.98 -13.42 -19.16
C TYR A 112 -1.03 -13.70 -17.66
N LEU A 113 -1.30 -12.68 -16.83
CA LEU A 113 -1.38 -12.83 -15.37
C LEU A 113 -2.52 -13.75 -14.93
N VAL A 114 -3.70 -13.67 -15.57
CA VAL A 114 -4.82 -14.59 -15.32
C VAL A 114 -4.46 -16.02 -15.72
N LYS A 115 -3.93 -16.22 -16.94
CA LYS A 115 -3.58 -17.54 -17.46
C LYS A 115 -2.47 -18.23 -16.65
N HIS A 116 -1.55 -17.46 -16.07
CA HIS A 116 -0.40 -17.94 -15.31
C HIS A 116 -0.51 -17.60 -13.81
N ALA A 117 -1.73 -17.47 -13.26
CA ALA A 117 -1.98 -16.98 -11.90
C ALA A 117 -1.21 -17.73 -10.78
N ASP A 118 -0.89 -19.01 -10.96
CA ASP A 118 -0.08 -19.80 -10.02
C ASP A 118 1.43 -19.50 -10.03
N LEU A 119 1.87 -18.64 -10.94
CA LEU A 119 3.22 -18.09 -11.00
C LEU A 119 3.31 -16.68 -10.39
N PHE A 120 2.21 -16.08 -9.93
CA PHE A 120 2.19 -14.68 -9.45
C PHE A 120 1.48 -14.56 -8.09
N PRO A 121 2.19 -14.70 -6.95
CA PRO A 121 3.63 -14.97 -6.81
C PRO A 121 4.01 -16.45 -6.94
N ALA A 122 5.17 -16.73 -7.51
CA ALA A 122 5.76 -18.07 -7.53
C ALA A 122 6.53 -18.33 -6.21
N VAL A 123 5.84 -18.90 -5.22
CA VAL A 123 6.40 -19.09 -3.86
C VAL A 123 7.15 -20.40 -3.64
N THR A 124 6.68 -21.51 -4.24
CA THR A 124 7.26 -22.85 -4.03
C THR A 124 8.47 -23.10 -4.93
N ALA A 125 9.30 -24.08 -4.61
CA ALA A 125 10.42 -24.46 -5.48
C ALA A 125 9.96 -24.88 -6.89
N GLU A 126 8.77 -25.48 -7.00
CA GLU A 126 8.19 -25.91 -8.27
C GLU A 126 7.69 -24.72 -9.10
N THR A 127 6.93 -23.79 -8.51
CA THR A 127 6.44 -22.60 -9.24
C THR A 127 7.58 -21.64 -9.56
N LYS A 128 8.59 -21.49 -8.70
CA LYS A 128 9.83 -20.72 -9.00
C LYS A 128 10.59 -21.31 -10.20
N LYS A 129 10.65 -22.65 -10.30
CA LYS A 129 11.25 -23.36 -11.44
C LYS A 129 10.40 -23.24 -12.71
N ALA A 130 9.06 -23.20 -12.60
CA ALA A 130 8.16 -22.96 -13.72
C ALA A 130 8.31 -21.51 -14.24
N ALA A 131 8.19 -20.51 -13.38
CA ALA A 131 8.39 -19.09 -13.71
C ALA A 131 9.77 -18.82 -14.36
N THR A 132 10.82 -19.50 -13.91
CA THR A 132 12.15 -19.39 -14.52
C THR A 132 12.22 -19.92 -15.97
N LYS A 133 11.36 -20.87 -16.36
CA LYS A 133 11.28 -21.40 -17.74
C LYS A 133 10.48 -20.50 -18.68
N GLU A 134 9.53 -19.72 -18.16
CA GLU A 134 8.73 -18.78 -18.96
C GLU A 134 9.57 -17.59 -19.47
N VAL A 135 10.69 -17.28 -18.82
CA VAL A 135 11.58 -16.15 -19.16
C VAL A 135 12.09 -16.25 -20.60
N ASP A 136 11.75 -15.26 -21.44
CA ASP A 136 12.46 -15.05 -22.71
C ASP A 136 13.79 -14.35 -22.45
N SER A 137 14.88 -15.13 -22.53
CA SER A 137 16.25 -14.66 -22.29
C SER A 137 16.80 -13.69 -23.33
N LYS A 138 16.08 -13.45 -24.44
CA LYS A 138 16.46 -12.45 -25.46
C LYS A 138 15.98 -11.04 -25.10
N ILE A 139 14.98 -10.93 -24.22
CA ILE A 139 14.47 -9.64 -23.78
C ILE A 139 15.38 -9.11 -22.67
N THR A 140 15.83 -7.87 -22.83
CA THR A 140 16.60 -7.15 -21.82
C THR A 140 15.87 -5.87 -21.44
N SER A 141 16.23 -5.25 -20.31
CA SER A 141 15.75 -3.92 -19.92
C SER A 141 15.82 -2.88 -21.05
N LYS A 142 16.94 -2.84 -21.81
CA LYS A 142 17.10 -1.97 -22.98
C LYS A 142 16.05 -2.18 -24.07
N HIS A 143 15.50 -3.39 -24.20
CA HIS A 143 14.38 -3.64 -25.12
C HIS A 143 13.08 -3.04 -24.58
N LEU A 144 12.80 -3.22 -23.28
CA LEU A 144 11.61 -2.67 -22.62
C LEU A 144 11.58 -1.14 -22.69
N PHE A 145 12.70 -0.50 -22.35
CA PHE A 145 12.86 0.95 -22.42
C PHE A 145 12.84 1.53 -23.84
N LYS A 146 13.19 0.72 -24.85
CA LYS A 146 13.03 1.11 -26.26
C LYS A 146 11.56 1.06 -26.69
N ASN A 147 10.86 -0.01 -26.34
CA ASN A 147 9.42 -0.19 -26.58
C ASN A 147 8.92 -1.39 -25.76
N ILE A 148 8.01 -1.16 -24.81
CA ILE A 148 7.41 -2.21 -23.96
C ILE A 148 6.40 -3.09 -24.72
N THR A 149 5.69 -2.55 -25.73
CA THR A 149 4.50 -3.17 -26.35
C THR A 149 4.71 -4.58 -26.94
N PRO A 150 5.87 -4.95 -27.52
CA PRO A 150 6.12 -6.31 -28.00
C PRO A 150 6.30 -7.36 -26.88
N TYR A 151 6.36 -6.93 -25.62
CA TYR A 151 6.79 -7.75 -24.48
C TYR A 151 5.75 -7.83 -23.35
N LEU A 152 4.57 -7.23 -23.53
CA LEU A 152 3.49 -7.20 -22.54
C LEU A 152 2.92 -8.60 -22.19
N ASP A 153 3.07 -9.58 -23.09
CA ASP A 153 2.72 -10.99 -22.87
C ASP A 153 3.96 -11.89 -22.69
N LYS A 154 5.06 -11.35 -22.14
CA LYS A 154 6.34 -12.07 -21.98
C LYS A 154 6.86 -11.94 -20.56
N MET A 155 7.20 -13.08 -19.95
CA MET A 155 8.00 -13.11 -18.74
C MET A 155 9.42 -12.64 -19.09
N VAL A 156 9.89 -11.62 -18.38
CA VAL A 156 11.24 -11.06 -18.51
C VAL A 156 12.05 -11.34 -17.24
N LYS A 157 13.37 -11.26 -17.36
CA LYS A 157 14.29 -11.29 -16.22
C LYS A 157 15.11 -10.01 -16.21
N VAL A 158 15.10 -9.31 -15.08
CA VAL A 158 15.94 -8.13 -14.85
C VAL A 158 16.72 -8.29 -13.55
N THR A 159 17.95 -7.79 -13.55
CA THR A 159 18.89 -7.89 -12.44
C THR A 159 19.48 -6.50 -12.20
N GLY A 160 19.62 -6.11 -10.93
CA GLY A 160 20.11 -4.81 -10.55
C GLY A 160 20.09 -4.62 -9.04
N THR A 161 20.67 -3.52 -8.58
CA THR A 161 20.75 -3.15 -7.16
C THR A 161 19.44 -2.52 -6.72
N VAL A 162 18.90 -2.96 -5.57
CA VAL A 162 17.72 -2.37 -4.94
C VAL A 162 18.04 -0.94 -4.52
N VAL A 163 17.34 0.01 -5.14
CA VAL A 163 17.34 1.42 -4.75
C VAL A 163 16.40 1.63 -3.55
N GLN A 164 15.26 0.91 -3.55
CA GLN A 164 14.28 0.96 -2.49
C GLN A 164 13.43 -0.33 -2.47
N VAL A 165 13.17 -0.89 -1.29
CA VAL A 165 12.14 -1.91 -1.07
C VAL A 165 11.21 -1.50 0.08
N GLN A 166 9.90 -1.65 -0.12
CA GLN A 166 8.87 -1.43 0.90
C GLN A 166 7.81 -2.54 0.84
N GLU A 167 7.31 -2.97 2.00
CA GLU A 167 6.23 -3.95 2.13
C GLU A 167 5.05 -3.35 2.88
N GLU A 168 3.84 -3.53 2.33
CA GLU A 168 2.59 -3.04 2.90
C GLU A 168 1.55 -4.17 2.97
N GLU A 169 0.73 -4.18 4.02
CA GLU A 169 -0.45 -5.05 4.11
C GLU A 169 -1.62 -4.39 3.37
N THR A 170 -2.15 -5.09 2.37
CA THR A 170 -3.23 -4.60 1.50
C THR A 170 -4.39 -5.60 1.46
N ASP A 171 -5.50 -5.25 0.81
CA ASP A 171 -6.60 -6.20 0.55
C ASP A 171 -6.19 -7.40 -0.33
N PHE A 172 -5.04 -7.31 -1.02
CA PHE A 172 -4.45 -8.40 -1.81
C PHE A 172 -3.48 -9.29 -1.00
N GLY A 173 -3.21 -8.93 0.26
CA GLY A 173 -2.17 -9.49 1.13
C GLY A 173 -0.95 -8.57 1.27
N THR A 174 0.16 -9.12 1.76
CA THR A 174 1.46 -8.44 1.79
C THR A 174 1.94 -8.16 0.37
N VAL A 175 2.05 -6.88 -0.01
CA VAL A 175 2.57 -6.45 -1.31
C VAL A 175 3.91 -5.75 -1.10
N ALA A 176 4.93 -6.20 -1.83
CA ALA A 176 6.22 -5.53 -1.89
C ALA A 176 6.34 -4.68 -3.16
N SER A 177 6.74 -3.42 -2.97
CA SER A 177 7.22 -2.55 -4.06
C SER A 177 8.76 -2.55 -4.05
N ILE A 178 9.36 -2.79 -5.20
CA ILE A 178 10.80 -3.06 -5.34
C ILE A 178 11.35 -2.21 -6.49
N HIS A 179 12.06 -1.13 -6.17
CA HIS A 179 12.81 -0.34 -7.14
C HIS A 179 14.22 -0.90 -7.27
N ILE A 180 14.59 -1.36 -8.46
CA ILE A 180 15.98 -1.67 -8.81
C ILE A 180 16.52 -0.71 -9.87
N MET A 181 17.83 -0.50 -9.86
CA MET A 181 18.58 0.09 -10.97
C MET A 181 19.48 -0.98 -11.59
N ASP A 182 19.37 -1.19 -12.90
CA ASP A 182 20.24 -2.15 -13.61
C ASP A 182 21.63 -1.55 -13.94
N GLU A 183 22.56 -2.40 -14.38
CA GLU A 183 23.91 -2.00 -14.82
C GLU A 183 23.93 -0.97 -15.98
N SER A 184 22.79 -0.75 -16.63
CA SER A 184 22.63 0.20 -17.72
C SER A 184 21.94 1.51 -17.29
N GLY A 185 21.71 1.70 -15.99
CA GLY A 185 21.07 2.89 -15.41
C GLY A 185 19.55 2.92 -15.58
N ASN A 186 18.91 1.82 -15.95
CA ASN A 186 17.46 1.75 -16.12
C ASN A 186 16.78 1.47 -14.77
N SER A 187 15.74 2.25 -14.44
CA SER A 187 14.91 2.02 -13.25
C SER A 187 13.79 1.01 -13.53
N LEU A 188 13.74 -0.08 -12.77
CA LEU A 188 12.65 -1.06 -12.87
C LEU A 188 11.94 -1.19 -11.53
N ILE A 189 10.62 -1.22 -11.59
CA ILE A 189 9.75 -1.15 -10.41
C ILE A 189 8.88 -2.39 -10.40
N GLY A 190 9.16 -3.30 -9.49
CA GLY A 190 8.42 -4.54 -9.33
C GLY A 190 7.35 -4.43 -8.26
N TYR A 191 6.14 -4.89 -8.58
CA TYR A 191 5.11 -5.20 -7.58
C TYR A 191 5.02 -6.72 -7.41
N TYR A 192 5.38 -7.19 -6.23
CA TYR A 192 5.40 -8.60 -5.86
C TYR A 192 4.36 -8.84 -4.77
N ASN A 193 3.33 -9.66 -5.04
CA ASN A 193 2.26 -9.93 -4.08
C ASN A 193 2.66 -10.97 -3.01
N ASN A 194 3.80 -10.74 -2.35
CA ASN A 194 4.26 -11.43 -1.16
C ASN A 194 5.40 -10.63 -0.50
N SER A 195 5.80 -11.01 0.72
CA SER A 195 7.04 -10.53 1.33
C SER A 195 8.29 -10.99 0.55
N THR A 196 9.26 -10.10 0.46
CA THR A 196 10.61 -10.30 -0.10
C THR A 196 11.58 -10.97 0.88
N GLY A 197 11.27 -10.97 2.18
CA GLY A 197 12.06 -11.62 3.23
C GLY A 197 13.20 -10.75 3.74
N ASP A 198 14.44 -11.11 3.41
CA ASP A 198 15.68 -10.47 3.89
C ASP A 198 16.37 -9.59 2.82
N ILE A 199 15.60 -9.20 1.78
CA ILE A 199 16.04 -8.24 0.76
C ILE A 199 15.90 -6.82 1.33
N LEU A 200 16.95 -6.03 1.21
CA LEU A 200 17.06 -4.67 1.72
C LEU A 200 17.60 -3.72 0.65
N ASP A 201 17.47 -2.42 0.90
CA ASP A 201 18.10 -1.37 0.09
C ASP A 201 19.61 -1.59 -0.04
N GLY A 202 20.13 -1.53 -1.27
CA GLY A 202 21.53 -1.80 -1.60
C GLY A 202 21.85 -3.27 -1.93
N ASP A 203 20.91 -4.20 -1.79
CA ASP A 203 21.12 -5.59 -2.24
C ASP A 203 21.01 -5.73 -3.76
N ASP A 204 21.83 -6.59 -4.36
CA ASP A 204 21.63 -7.00 -5.75
C ASP A 204 20.56 -8.10 -5.82
N VAL A 205 19.54 -7.91 -6.67
CA VAL A 205 18.44 -8.86 -6.85
C VAL A 205 18.16 -9.16 -8.32
N THR A 206 17.57 -10.32 -8.57
CA THR A 206 16.98 -10.69 -9.85
C THR A 206 15.47 -10.81 -9.71
N MET A 207 14.74 -9.94 -10.41
CA MET A 207 13.30 -10.05 -10.59
C MET A 207 12.97 -10.82 -11.87
N ARG A 208 11.93 -11.64 -11.82
CA ARG A 208 11.24 -12.19 -12.99
C ARG A 208 9.79 -11.77 -12.92
N GLY A 209 9.25 -11.26 -14.00
CA GLY A 209 7.90 -10.69 -14.03
C GLY A 209 7.46 -10.34 -15.44
N VAL A 210 6.29 -9.73 -15.57
CA VAL A 210 5.72 -9.32 -16.86
C VAL A 210 5.55 -7.80 -16.86
N PRO A 211 5.95 -7.10 -17.94
CA PRO A 211 5.79 -5.65 -18.02
C PRO A 211 4.32 -5.23 -18.02
N THR A 212 3.99 -4.21 -17.22
CA THR A 212 2.61 -3.69 -17.05
C THR A 212 2.45 -2.28 -17.60
N ALA A 213 3.40 -1.39 -17.34
CA ALA A 213 3.35 0.00 -17.75
C ALA A 213 4.76 0.62 -17.89
N VAL A 214 4.84 1.70 -18.66
CA VAL A 214 5.91 2.70 -18.54
C VAL A 214 5.37 3.82 -17.66
N TYR A 215 6.15 4.31 -16.71
CA TYR A 215 5.77 5.48 -15.93
C TYR A 215 6.96 6.34 -15.58
N SER A 216 6.68 7.55 -15.11
CA SER A 216 7.68 8.56 -14.78
C SER A 216 7.38 9.15 -13.42
N PHE A 217 8.42 9.43 -12.63
CA PHE A 217 8.28 10.03 -11.30
C PHE A 217 9.40 11.04 -11.05
N ASP A 218 9.11 12.06 -10.25
CA ASP A 218 10.08 13.10 -9.91
C ASP A 218 11.02 12.64 -8.79
N ASN A 219 12.30 12.96 -8.94
CA ASN A 219 13.32 12.66 -7.95
C ASN A 219 13.39 13.76 -6.89
N ILE A 220 13.72 13.38 -5.65
CA ILE A 220 13.92 14.33 -4.52
C ILE A 220 15.02 15.37 -4.83
N SER A 221 16.03 14.99 -5.63
CA SER A 221 17.10 15.88 -6.10
C SER A 221 16.69 16.79 -7.27
N GLY A 222 15.44 16.72 -7.74
CA GLY A 222 14.96 17.35 -8.96
C GLY A 222 15.20 16.50 -10.22
N GLY A 223 14.43 16.82 -11.27
CA GLY A 223 14.38 16.05 -12.51
C GLY A 223 13.51 14.78 -12.39
N THR A 224 13.17 14.19 -13.53
CA THR A 224 12.23 13.07 -13.62
C THR A 224 12.94 11.79 -14.06
N THR A 225 12.62 10.66 -13.41
CA THR A 225 13.10 9.32 -13.76
C THR A 225 12.02 8.57 -14.53
N ASN A 226 12.39 7.91 -15.63
CA ASN A 226 11.52 6.96 -16.33
C ASN A 226 11.76 5.55 -15.80
N ALA A 227 10.68 4.81 -15.58
CA ALA A 227 10.74 3.43 -15.10
C ALA A 227 9.80 2.50 -15.88
N ILE A 228 10.15 1.22 -15.88
CA ILE A 228 9.29 0.14 -16.35
C ILE A 228 8.72 -0.58 -15.13
N MET A 229 7.39 -0.63 -15.06
CA MET A 229 6.67 -1.35 -14.03
C MET A 229 6.49 -2.82 -14.43
N LEU A 230 6.70 -3.73 -13.47
CA LEU A 230 6.56 -5.18 -13.65
C LEU A 230 5.59 -5.75 -12.60
N ALA A 231 4.69 -6.62 -13.02
CA ALA A 231 4.07 -7.60 -12.12
C ALA A 231 5.10 -8.72 -11.87
N VAL A 232 5.52 -8.90 -10.61
CA VAL A 232 6.64 -9.81 -10.28
C VAL A 232 6.13 -11.20 -9.94
N SER A 233 6.71 -12.20 -10.60
CA SER A 233 6.53 -13.62 -10.31
C SER A 233 7.52 -14.11 -9.25
N THR A 234 8.79 -13.74 -9.36
CA THR A 234 9.83 -14.07 -8.37
C THR A 234 10.80 -12.91 -8.17
N VAL A 235 11.19 -12.65 -6.93
CA VAL A 235 12.42 -11.90 -6.61
C VAL A 235 13.39 -12.83 -5.86
N GLN A 236 14.69 -12.69 -6.14
CA GLN A 236 15.77 -13.49 -5.57
C GLN A 236 17.02 -12.62 -5.39
N LYS A 237 17.62 -12.62 -4.20
CA LYS A 237 18.92 -12.00 -3.95
C LYS A 237 20.03 -12.70 -4.75
N VAL A 238 20.95 -11.92 -5.30
CA VAL A 238 22.16 -12.41 -5.98
C VAL A 238 23.21 -12.74 -4.91
N GLN A 239 23.98 -13.81 -5.11
CA GLN A 239 25.08 -14.25 -4.24
C GLN A 239 26.43 -13.90 -4.86
#